data_AF-A0A2E1ZT65-F1
#
_entry.id   AF-A0A2E1ZT65-F1
#
_cell.length_a   1.000
_cell.length_b   1.000
_cell.length_c   1.000
_cell.angle_alpha   90.00
_cell.angle_beta   90.00
_cell.angle_gamma   90.00
#
_symmetry.space_group_name_H-M   'P 1'
#
loop_
_entity.id
_entity.type
_entity.pdbx_description
1 polymer ?
#
loop_
_entity_poly.entity_id
_entity_poly.type
_entity_poly.pdbx_seq_one_letter_code
_entity_poly.pdbx_strand_id
1 'polypeptide(L)'
;MKYMLNKNIIYFYILAIFMISLIPSVSIIGEIQSFGIDKVFHLVEYFILGVLTYFFIKNRKKLFKIVYILIALVPVVDEYLIQRISGRTIDVWDFIFNIIGLYLGTSILFLIYKYRDKKTDN
;
A
#
# COMPACT_ATOMS: atom_id res chain seq x y z
N MET A 1 13.29 -20.28 13.94
CA MET A 1 12.14 -19.43 14.34
C MET A 1 11.84 -18.47 13.19
N LYS A 2 10.78 -18.73 12.41
CA LYS A 2 10.45 -17.96 11.19
C LYS A 2 9.85 -16.62 11.65
N TYR A 3 10.66 -15.57 11.76
CA TYR A 3 10.19 -14.24 12.16
C TYR A 3 8.99 -13.84 11.29
N MET A 4 7.81 -13.72 11.91
CA MET A 4 6.61 -13.24 11.26
C MET A 4 6.60 -11.72 11.39
N LEU A 5 6.28 -11.02 10.30
CA LEU A 5 6.12 -9.57 10.36
C LEU A 5 5.06 -9.23 11.42
N ASN A 6 5.37 -8.29 12.31
CA ASN A 6 4.45 -7.79 13.31
C ASN A 6 3.41 -6.90 12.62
N LYS A 7 2.11 -7.12 12.89
CA LYS A 7 1.01 -6.27 12.37
C LYS A 7 1.20 -4.79 12.71
N ASN A 8 1.87 -4.48 13.82
CA ASN A 8 2.13 -3.12 14.24
C ASN A 8 2.94 -2.35 13.18
N ILE A 9 3.83 -3.03 12.43
CA ILE A 9 4.59 -2.40 11.35
C ILE A 9 3.65 -1.92 10.23
N ILE A 10 2.62 -2.69 9.91
CA ILE A 10 1.61 -2.28 8.92
C ILE A 10 0.84 -1.06 9.43
N TYR A 11 0.41 -1.06 10.69
CA TYR A 11 -0.31 0.09 11.27
C TYR A 11 0.54 1.36 11.31
N PHE A 12 1.81 1.25 11.70
CA PHE A 12 2.75 2.37 11.65
C PHE A 12 2.96 2.87 10.22
N TYR A 13 3.03 1.98 9.25
CA TYR A 13 3.22 2.37 7.85
C TYR A 13 1.97 3.05 7.28
N ILE A 14 0.76 2.55 7.58
CA ILE A 14 -0.50 3.22 7.21
C ILE A 14 -0.58 4.60 7.85
N LEU A 15 -0.22 4.72 9.12
CA LEU A 15 -0.18 6.02 9.80
C LEU A 15 0.80 6.97 9.11
N ALA A 16 1.98 6.49 8.69
CA ALA A 16 2.95 7.31 7.96
C ALA A 16 2.39 7.81 6.62
N ILE A 17 1.74 6.95 5.83
CA ILE A 17 1.06 7.35 4.59
C ILE A 17 0.06 8.47 4.88
N PHE A 18 -0.84 8.28 5.86
CA PHE A 18 -1.84 9.30 6.18
C PHE A 18 -1.23 10.61 6.67
N MET A 19 -0.15 10.57 7.44
CA MET A 19 0.54 11.78 7.90
C MET A 19 1.17 12.55 6.73
N ILE A 20 1.67 11.86 5.71
CA ILE A 20 2.19 12.49 4.48
C ILE A 20 1.03 13.08 3.66
N SER A 21 -0.07 12.33 3.48
CA SER A 21 -1.26 12.79 2.76
C SER A 21 -1.99 13.97 3.43
N LEU A 22 -1.83 14.11 4.75
CA LEU A 22 -2.35 15.25 5.52
C LEU A 22 -1.59 16.56 5.27
N ILE A 23 -0.42 16.52 4.63
CA ILE A 23 0.37 17.71 4.38
C ILE A 23 -0.39 18.60 3.37
N PRO A 24 -0.66 19.88 3.70
CA PRO A 24 -1.49 20.76 2.87
C PRO A 24 -0.90 21.01 1.47
N SER A 25 -1.80 21.25 0.51
CA SER A 25 -1.48 21.56 -0.90
C SER A 25 -0.69 22.86 -1.10
N VAL A 26 -0.70 23.78 -0.15
CA VAL A 26 0.10 25.03 -0.19
C VAL A 26 1.58 24.82 0.13
N SER A 27 2.00 23.59 0.43
CA SER A 27 3.40 23.24 0.66
C SER A 27 4.08 22.76 -0.63
N ILE A 28 5.42 22.61 -0.61
CA ILE A 28 6.23 22.01 -1.70
C ILE A 28 5.65 20.66 -2.16
N ILE A 29 5.01 19.91 -1.26
CA ILE A 29 4.43 18.60 -1.55
C ILE A 29 3.17 18.73 -2.43
N GLY A 30 2.43 19.83 -2.34
CA GLY A 30 1.31 20.10 -3.25
C GLY A 30 1.77 20.47 -4.66
N GLU A 31 2.94 21.11 -4.81
CA GLU A 31 3.52 21.36 -6.13
C GLU A 31 3.88 20.06 -6.85
N ILE A 32 4.36 19.03 -6.13
CA ILE A 32 4.65 17.70 -6.70
C ILE A 32 3.41 17.06 -7.34
N GLN A 33 2.21 17.31 -6.78
CA GLN A 33 0.94 16.80 -7.33
C GLN A 33 0.62 17.36 -8.73
N SER A 34 1.20 18.51 -9.11
CA SER A 34 1.00 19.12 -10.43
C SER A 34 1.94 18.56 -11.52
N PHE A 35 3.00 17.84 -11.16
CA PHE A 35 4.05 17.39 -12.09
C PHE A 35 3.95 15.92 -12.52
N GLY A 36 2.92 15.17 -12.09
CA GLY A 36 2.72 13.77 -12.48
C GLY A 36 3.66 12.75 -11.81
N ILE A 37 4.66 13.22 -11.05
CA ILE A 37 5.58 12.38 -10.26
C ILE A 37 4.89 11.84 -8.99
N ASP A 38 3.88 12.55 -8.50
CA ASP A 38 2.96 12.12 -7.43
C ASP A 38 2.41 10.70 -7.65
N LYS A 39 2.04 10.34 -8.89
CA LYS A 39 1.57 8.98 -9.23
C LYS A 39 2.60 7.90 -8.95
N VAL A 40 3.89 8.21 -9.10
CA VAL A 40 4.98 7.28 -8.77
C VAL A 40 5.10 7.10 -7.25
N PHE A 41 4.96 8.18 -6.48
CA PHE A 41 4.94 8.09 -5.01
C PHE A 41 3.76 7.24 -4.52
N HIS A 42 2.55 7.51 -5.02
CA HIS A 42 1.35 6.72 -4.76
C HIS A 42 1.55 5.24 -5.08
N LEU A 43 2.12 4.92 -6.24
CA LEU A 43 2.44 3.54 -6.60
C LEU A 43 3.46 2.89 -5.63
N VAL A 44 4.54 3.59 -5.30
CA VAL A 44 5.62 3.06 -4.45
C VAL A 44 5.16 2.86 -3.01
N GLU A 45 4.44 3.83 -2.44
CA GLU A 45 3.92 3.76 -1.07
C GLU A 45 3.01 2.55 -0.90
N TYR A 46 2.05 2.37 -1.80
CA TYR A 46 1.13 1.25 -1.73
C TYR A 46 1.77 -0.08 -2.15
N PHE A 47 2.79 -0.05 -3.01
CA PHE A 47 3.62 -1.23 -3.28
C PHE A 47 4.29 -1.75 -2.00
N ILE A 48 4.89 -0.86 -1.21
CA ILE A 48 5.52 -1.23 0.07
C ILE A 48 4.45 -1.76 1.04
N LEU A 49 3.29 -1.11 1.15
CA LEU A 49 2.17 -1.61 1.96
C LEU A 49 1.74 -3.02 1.54
N GLY A 50 1.69 -3.29 0.23
CA GLY A 50 1.39 -4.60 -0.31
C GLY A 50 2.43 -5.66 0.04
N VAL A 51 3.72 -5.30 -0.03
CA VAL A 51 4.83 -6.17 0.37
C VAL A 51 4.74 -6.51 1.87
N LEU A 52 4.53 -5.52 2.73
CA LEU A 52 4.37 -5.74 4.18
C LEU A 52 3.16 -6.64 4.46
N THR A 53 2.05 -6.37 3.78
CA THR A 53 0.82 -7.17 3.88
C THR A 53 1.07 -8.62 3.50
N TYR A 54 1.78 -8.88 2.40
CA TYR A 54 2.18 -10.22 1.99
C TYR A 54 3.00 -10.94 3.08
N PHE A 55 4.03 -10.29 3.61
CA PHE A 55 4.87 -10.89 4.66
C PHE A 55 4.11 -11.20 5.94
N PHE A 56 3.09 -10.41 6.26
CA PHE A 56 2.18 -10.69 7.36
C PHE A 56 1.27 -11.89 7.09
N ILE A 57 0.70 -12.02 5.89
CA ILE A 57 -0.33 -13.04 5.60
C ILE A 57 0.21 -14.34 5.00
N LYS A 58 1.44 -14.39 4.50
CA LYS A 58 1.98 -15.58 3.78
C LYS A 58 1.91 -16.88 4.59
N ASN A 59 2.00 -16.80 5.92
CA ASN A 59 1.88 -17.95 6.82
C ASN A 59 0.47 -18.05 7.47
N ARG A 60 -0.50 -17.22 7.06
CA ARG A 60 -1.84 -17.05 7.66
C ARG A 60 -2.94 -17.14 6.60
N LYS A 61 -2.98 -18.25 5.85
CA LYS A 61 -3.89 -18.43 4.68
C LYS A 61 -5.36 -18.11 4.97
N LYS A 62 -5.88 -18.50 6.15
CA LYS A 62 -7.28 -18.23 6.57
C LYS A 62 -7.61 -16.73 6.69
N LEU A 63 -6.61 -15.90 6.97
CA LEU A 63 -6.79 -14.46 7.16
C LEU A 63 -6.54 -13.66 5.87
N PHE A 64 -6.02 -14.29 4.80
CA PHE A 64 -5.64 -13.62 3.56
C PHE A 64 -6.76 -12.73 3.01
N LYS A 65 -7.96 -13.30 2.82
CA LYS A 65 -9.09 -12.58 2.22
C LYS A 65 -9.53 -11.37 3.06
N ILE A 66 -9.65 -11.56 4.37
CA ILE A 66 -10.10 -10.52 5.30
C ILE A 66 -9.07 -9.39 5.37
N VAL A 67 -7.79 -9.72 5.56
CA VAL A 67 -6.72 -8.72 5.66
C VAL A 67 -6.57 -7.97 4.34
N TYR A 68 -6.64 -8.66 3.20
CA TYR A 68 -6.53 -8.02 1.90
C TYR A 68 -7.69 -7.03 1.66
N ILE A 69 -8.93 -7.40 1.98
CA ILE A 69 -10.09 -6.49 1.89
C ILE A 69 -9.88 -5.27 2.78
N LEU A 70 -9.45 -5.45 4.04
CA LEU A 70 -9.22 -4.34 4.96
C LEU A 70 -8.12 -3.39 4.47
N ILE A 71 -7.02 -3.94 3.94
CA ILE A 71 -5.92 -3.12 3.40
C ILE A 71 -6.32 -2.43 2.09
N ALA A 72 -7.17 -3.05 1.26
CA ALA A 72 -7.71 -2.43 0.05
C ALA A 72 -8.64 -1.23 0.32
N LEU A 73 -9.12 -1.06 1.55
CA LEU A 73 -9.84 0.15 1.97
C LEU A 73 -8.90 1.32 2.27
N VAL A 74 -7.61 1.08 2.54
CA VAL A 74 -6.65 2.14 2.87
C VAL A 74 -6.50 3.17 1.73
N PRO A 75 -6.32 2.79 0.46
CA PRO A 75 -6.33 3.73 -0.67
C PRO A 75 -7.60 4.57 -0.76
N VAL A 76 -8.75 3.99 -0.41
CA VAL A 76 -10.05 4.69 -0.45
C VAL A 76 -10.10 5.76 0.64
N VAL A 77 -9.67 5.41 1.85
CA VAL A 77 -9.63 6.37 2.98
C VAL A 77 -8.61 7.48 2.68
N ASP A 78 -7.43 7.13 2.19
CA ASP A 78 -6.38 8.08 1.88
C ASP A 78 -6.83 9.13 0.86
N GLU A 79 -7.30 8.68 -0.31
CA GLU A 79 -7.69 9.57 -1.40
C GLU A 79 -8.95 10.38 -1.06
N TYR A 80 -10.02 9.72 -0.63
CA TYR A 80 -11.32 10.37 -0.55
C TYR A 80 -11.58 11.08 0.78
N LEU A 81 -10.87 10.70 1.85
CA LEU A 81 -11.01 11.31 3.17
C LEU A 81 -9.77 12.12 3.57
N ILE A 82 -8.58 11.52 3.58
CA ILE A 82 -7.38 12.17 4.12
C ILE A 82 -6.93 13.33 3.23
N GLN A 83 -6.80 13.12 1.91
CA GLN A 83 -6.42 14.19 0.98
C GLN A 83 -7.48 15.31 0.93
N ARG A 84 -8.76 14.96 1.06
CA ARG A 84 -9.84 15.95 1.17
C ARG A 84 -9.68 16.81 2.41
N ILE A 85 -9.34 16.21 3.55
CA ILE A 85 -9.10 16.94 4.82
C ILE A 85 -7.89 17.87 4.70
N SER A 86 -6.85 17.48 3.95
CA SER A 86 -5.66 18.33 3.74
C SER A 86 -5.86 19.46 2.73
N GLY A 87 -7.04 19.54 2.08
CA GLY A 87 -7.33 20.53 1.06
C GLY A 87 -6.63 20.26 -0.27
N ARG A 88 -6.21 19.01 -0.51
CA ARG A 88 -5.69 18.56 -1.81
C ARG A 88 -6.84 18.19 -2.74
N THR A 89 -6.58 18.25 -4.04
CA THR A 89 -7.53 17.81 -5.07
C THR A 89 -7.53 16.29 -5.13
N ILE A 90 -8.71 15.69 -5.04
CA ILE A 90 -8.87 14.26 -5.28
C ILE A 90 -8.54 13.96 -6.75
N ASP A 91 -7.61 13.04 -6.98
CA ASP A 91 -7.24 12.54 -8.31
C ASP A 91 -7.55 11.05 -8.41
N VAL A 92 -8.44 10.69 -9.35
CA VAL A 92 -8.79 9.30 -9.62
C VAL A 92 -7.57 8.50 -10.08
N TRP A 93 -6.59 9.16 -10.73
CA TRP A 93 -5.35 8.50 -11.11
C TRP A 93 -4.51 8.14 -9.89
N ASP A 94 -4.37 9.02 -8.91
CA ASP A 94 -3.63 8.74 -7.66
C ASP A 94 -4.23 7.51 -6.96
N PHE A 95 -5.56 7.43 -6.88
CA PHE A 95 -6.25 6.23 -6.39
C PHE A 95 -5.94 4.97 -7.21
N ILE A 96 -5.95 5.06 -8.54
CA ILE A 96 -5.62 3.92 -9.41
C ILE A 96 -4.18 3.45 -9.16
N PHE A 97 -3.22 4.37 -9.06
CA PHE A 97 -1.82 4.05 -8.79
C PHE A 97 -1.63 3.44 -7.40
N ASN A 98 -2.37 3.90 -6.38
CA ASN A 98 -2.43 3.27 -5.05
C ASN A 98 -2.88 1.80 -5.15
N ILE A 99 -3.96 1.52 -5.88
CA ILE A 99 -4.49 0.17 -6.07
C ILE A 99 -3.51 -0.72 -6.83
N ILE A 100 -2.89 -0.21 -7.91
CA ILE A 100 -1.90 -0.93 -8.70
C ILE A 100 -0.68 -1.29 -7.83
N GLY A 101 -0.14 -0.32 -7.08
CA GLY A 101 0.97 -0.55 -6.16
C GLY A 101 0.67 -1.67 -5.17
N LEU A 102 -0.47 -1.55 -4.47
CA LEU A 102 -0.91 -2.54 -3.49
C LEU A 102 -1.05 -3.95 -4.09
N TYR A 103 -1.67 -4.05 -5.27
CA TYR A 103 -1.85 -5.32 -5.98
C TYR A 103 -0.53 -5.93 -6.42
N LEU A 104 0.38 -5.13 -7.00
CA LEU A 104 1.69 -5.60 -7.44
C LEU A 104 2.54 -6.07 -6.26
N GLY A 105 2.60 -5.29 -5.17
CA GLY A 105 3.38 -5.62 -3.98
C GLY A 105 2.94 -6.93 -3.32
N THR A 106 1.63 -7.17 -3.27
CA THR A 106 1.08 -8.42 -2.74
C THR A 106 1.26 -9.61 -3.69
N SER A 107 0.99 -9.42 -4.99
CA SER A 107 0.93 -10.52 -5.98
C SER A 107 2.30 -10.99 -6.46
N ILE A 108 3.26 -10.09 -6.68
CA ILE A 108 4.61 -10.45 -7.14
C ILE A 108 5.28 -11.41 -6.14
N LEU A 109 5.19 -11.09 -4.84
CA LEU A 109 5.77 -11.95 -3.81
C LEU A 109 5.03 -13.28 -3.67
N PHE A 110 3.71 -13.29 -3.85
CA PHE A 110 2.95 -14.53 -3.88
C PHE A 110 3.42 -15.46 -5.00
N LEU A 111 3.64 -14.93 -6.21
CA LEU A 111 4.14 -15.70 -7.36
C LEU A 111 5.57 -16.22 -7.12
N ILE A 112 6.48 -15.37 -6.61
CA ILE A 112 7.88 -15.74 -6.34
C ILE A 112 7.95 -16.90 -5.33
N TYR A 113 7.21 -16.82 -4.22
CA TYR A 113 7.23 -17.88 -3.21
C TYR A 113 6.56 -19.16 -3.71
N LYS A 114 5.45 -19.06 -4.45
CA LYS A 114 4.81 -20.22 -5.07
C LYS A 114 5.74 -20.95 -6.04
N TYR A 115 6.54 -20.21 -6.81
CA TYR A 115 7.53 -20.79 -7.72
C TYR A 115 8.69 -21.46 -6.96
N ARG A 116 9.15 -20.85 -5.87
CA ARG A 116 10.22 -21.43 -5.02
C ARG A 116 9.80 -22.73 -4.34
N ASP A 117 8.61 -22.78 -3.74
CA ASP A 117 8.11 -24.00 -3.07
C ASP A 117 8.00 -25.17 -4.07
N LYS A 118 7.53 -24.91 -5.30
CA LYS A 118 7.46 -25.94 -6.36
C LYS A 118 8.82 -26.49 -6.77
N LYS A 119 9.89 -25.70 -6.70
CA LYS A 119 11.24 -26.14 -7.07
C LYS A 119 11.90 -27.00 -5.99
N THR A 120 11.50 -26.84 -4.72
CA THR A 120 12.01 -27.66 -3.62
C THR A 120 11.34 -29.03 -3.50
N ASP A 121 10.18 -29.21 -4.14
CA ASP A 121 9.43 -30.48 -4.14
C ASP A 121 9.77 -31.40 -5.32
N ASN A 122 10.59 -30.93 -6.27
CA ASN A 122 11.11 -31.69 -7.43
C ASN A 122 12.59 -32.03 -7.25
#